data_AF-A0A1M5HBG0-F1
#
_entry.id   AF-A0A1M5HBG0-F1
#
_cell.length_a   1.000
_cell.length_b   1.000
_cell.length_c   1.000
_cell.angle_alpha   90.00
_cell.angle_beta   90.00
_cell.angle_gamma   90.00
#
_symmetry.space_group_name_H-M   'P 1'
#
loop_
_entity.id
_entity.type
_entity.pdbx_description
1 polymer ?
#
loop_
_entity_poly.entity_id
_entity_poly.type
_entity_poly.pdbx_seq_one_letter_code
_entity_poly.pdbx_strand_id
1 'polypeptide(L)'
;MATRITITDSGQTQTLNGPAAPDTPDDSLQRISDVYFAKKVTADNGTRVSFTKIDSAHVQRDQDNVEIPYDSILGKTVYLIIETSNMASLNIDAVIRPSANTMTENTDTLQLMRFVSPNRYEVQRMFTVQVGNFDALNNKDGSHAHYTNLQADHINKAIIKLQLRPDGRATFDEWTRRLGDRTINLEVAVERTDNNPCAYGNAEQEVNGAGTFLDTDAGRFRVVNKNIYTIYHGSNTYNTLQVISTNPEKRRRTQKVRNAHSPEVIFFYYDQNDTEHWICARAKESVTRKRRVNAIPPLAQRGTLLDTIDFTANRAAGEQIDAHQLLVYSNGTLGDGATDKWYTNLAESVDLVNMDILANEGVGPQIFEAFNYNQNGVMIRYGFQHTRRRSIQPDLFAGFLGALAQFRQEGHNHYIVSQGFSYSDASCYPSAEHVNGEAGDLNLLTTQQNGTNTTLSAANFDYDNEVILRNILFDFGFILGRSENFSNAANASTADNANTRLPHTIHTATPRHNNHLHIHGFTPTLDIYA
;
A
#
# COMPACT_ATOMS: atom_id res chain seq x y z
N MET A 1 -12.99 -34.23 34.85
CA MET A 1 -12.28 -35.52 34.74
C MET A 1 -11.58 -35.59 33.40
N ALA A 2 -10.35 -36.12 33.41
CA ALA A 2 -9.46 -36.45 32.27
C ALA A 2 -8.99 -35.29 31.36
N THR A 3 -7.90 -34.63 31.77
CA THR A 3 -6.98 -33.95 30.84
C THR A 3 -6.24 -35.00 30.04
N ARG A 4 -6.26 -34.91 28.70
CA ARG A 4 -5.47 -35.77 27.82
C ARG A 4 -4.60 -34.88 26.94
N ILE A 5 -3.30 -34.90 27.18
CA ILE A 5 -2.29 -34.33 26.28
C ILE A 5 -1.84 -35.47 25.36
N THR A 6 -1.82 -35.21 24.06
CA THR A 6 -1.08 -36.02 23.09
C THR A 6 -0.12 -35.08 22.36
N ILE A 7 1.17 -35.45 22.29
CA ILE A 7 2.17 -34.81 21.43
C ILE A 7 2.62 -35.85 20.41
N THR A 8 2.64 -35.51 19.13
CA THR A 8 3.44 -36.23 18.13
C THR A 8 4.10 -35.27 17.12
N ASP A 9 5.29 -35.67 16.68
CA ASP A 9 6.28 -34.95 15.86
C ASP A 9 5.87 -34.64 14.39
N SER A 10 4.59 -34.50 14.04
CA SER A 10 4.19 -34.32 12.63
C SER A 10 2.91 -33.52 12.33
N GLY A 11 2.42 -32.67 13.24
CA GLY A 11 1.35 -31.71 12.94
C GLY A 11 -0.04 -32.05 13.47
N GLN A 12 -0.75 -30.96 13.78
CA GLN A 12 -2.15 -30.77 14.17
C GLN A 12 -2.59 -30.79 15.65
N THR A 13 -3.48 -29.80 15.87
CA THR A 13 -4.41 -29.38 16.94
C THR A 13 -3.91 -29.16 18.38
N GLN A 14 -3.94 -27.88 18.78
CA GLN A 14 -3.96 -27.43 20.16
C GLN A 14 -5.39 -26.94 20.46
N THR A 15 -6.07 -27.59 21.41
CA THR A 15 -7.46 -27.31 21.79
C THR A 15 -7.48 -26.56 23.12
N LEU A 16 -8.10 -25.37 23.15
CA LEU A 16 -8.49 -24.70 24.40
C LEU A 16 -9.70 -25.42 24.99
N ASN A 17 -9.80 -25.52 26.32
CA ASN A 17 -10.85 -26.31 26.96
C ASN A 17 -12.26 -25.73 26.67
N GLY A 18 -13.25 -26.60 26.48
CA GLY A 18 -14.66 -26.20 26.36
C GLY A 18 -15.26 -25.81 27.72
N PRO A 19 -16.40 -25.07 27.74
CA PRO A 19 -16.95 -24.47 28.95
C PRO A 19 -17.32 -25.51 30.02
N ALA A 20 -16.90 -25.29 31.28
CA ALA A 20 -17.40 -26.02 32.45
C ALA A 20 -18.31 -25.15 33.31
N ALA A 21 -19.13 -25.80 34.15
CA ALA A 21 -20.29 -25.26 34.86
C ALA A 21 -20.06 -23.92 35.59
N PRO A 22 -21.10 -23.07 35.66
CA PRO A 22 -21.01 -21.69 36.14
C PRO A 22 -20.89 -21.54 37.65
N ASP A 23 -20.23 -20.46 38.09
CA ASP A 23 -20.32 -19.88 39.44
C ASP A 23 -21.02 -18.51 39.43
N THR A 24 -21.58 -18.14 40.59
CA THR A 24 -22.53 -17.04 40.94
C THR A 24 -22.52 -15.72 40.13
N PRO A 25 -23.69 -15.06 39.93
CA PRO A 25 -23.79 -13.75 39.26
C PRO A 25 -23.54 -12.57 40.22
N ASP A 26 -22.66 -11.65 39.84
CA ASP A 26 -22.44 -10.33 40.46
C ASP A 26 -21.88 -9.35 39.40
N ASP A 27 -22.02 -8.03 39.51
CA ASP A 27 -21.47 -7.07 38.53
C ASP A 27 -19.94 -6.91 38.61
N SER A 28 -19.30 -7.62 39.55
CA SER A 28 -17.85 -7.71 39.75
C SER A 28 -17.14 -8.75 38.87
N LEU A 29 -17.84 -9.39 37.91
CA LEU A 29 -17.24 -10.45 37.09
C LEU A 29 -15.99 -9.97 36.36
N GLN A 30 -15.00 -10.86 36.30
CA GLN A 30 -13.89 -10.80 35.36
C GLN A 30 -14.43 -11.21 33.99
N ARG A 31 -14.51 -10.24 33.09
CA ARG A 31 -15.22 -10.41 31.83
C ARG A 31 -14.34 -10.04 30.65
N ILE A 32 -14.41 -10.86 29.60
CA ILE A 32 -14.04 -10.47 28.24
C ILE A 32 -15.33 -10.11 27.52
N SER A 33 -15.58 -8.81 27.36
CA SER A 33 -16.85 -8.30 26.85
C SER A 33 -16.91 -8.32 25.33
N ASP A 34 -15.77 -8.14 24.66
CA ASP A 34 -15.71 -8.04 23.20
C ASP A 34 -14.31 -8.41 22.68
N VAL A 35 -14.27 -8.95 21.47
CA VAL A 35 -13.05 -9.32 20.76
C VAL A 35 -13.22 -8.98 19.29
N TYR A 36 -12.34 -8.13 18.76
CA TYR A 36 -12.46 -7.66 17.38
C TYR A 36 -11.12 -7.32 16.75
N PHE A 37 -11.06 -7.46 15.43
CA PHE A 37 -9.97 -6.91 14.63
C PHE A 37 -10.21 -5.43 14.33
N ALA A 38 -9.15 -4.65 14.32
CA ALA A 38 -9.22 -3.21 14.13
C ALA A 38 -8.02 -2.66 13.37
N LYS A 39 -8.22 -1.46 12.80
CA LYS A 39 -7.14 -0.56 12.39
C LYS A 39 -6.90 0.49 13.47
N LYS A 40 -5.64 0.87 13.65
CA LYS A 40 -5.24 1.98 14.51
C LYS A 40 -5.60 3.30 13.83
N VAL A 41 -6.19 4.22 14.58
CA VAL A 41 -6.42 5.59 14.15
C VAL A 41 -5.83 6.53 15.19
N THR A 42 -5.29 7.67 14.76
CA THR A 42 -4.79 8.69 15.67
C THR A 42 -5.55 10.00 15.51
N ALA A 43 -5.61 10.76 16.60
CA ALA A 43 -6.19 12.09 16.67
C ALA A 43 -5.25 13.01 17.46
N ASP A 44 -5.60 14.30 17.53
CA ASP A 44 -4.85 15.32 18.28
C ASP A 44 -3.36 15.34 17.89
N ASN A 45 -3.11 15.40 16.58
CA ASN A 45 -1.77 15.39 16.00
C ASN A 45 -0.91 14.20 16.47
N GLY A 46 -1.52 13.02 16.52
CA GLY A 46 -0.85 11.76 16.90
C GLY A 46 -0.76 11.50 18.40
N THR A 47 -1.30 12.37 19.27
CA THR A 47 -1.19 12.22 20.73
C THR A 47 -2.35 11.44 21.37
N ARG A 48 -3.38 11.10 20.60
CA ARG A 48 -4.43 10.16 21.00
C ARG A 48 -4.53 9.02 20.03
N VAL A 49 -4.78 7.82 20.54
CA VAL A 49 -4.99 6.61 19.75
C VAL A 49 -6.39 6.05 19.97
N SER A 50 -6.97 5.48 18.93
CA SER A 50 -8.20 4.70 19.01
C SER A 50 -8.16 3.55 18.00
N PHE A 51 -9.18 2.69 18.06
CA PHE A 51 -9.28 1.51 17.20
C PHE A 51 -10.62 1.54 16.49
N THR A 52 -10.59 1.43 15.17
CA THR A 52 -11.80 1.27 14.35
C THR A 52 -11.93 -0.19 13.98
N LYS A 53 -13.06 -0.80 14.35
CA LYS A 53 -13.37 -2.19 14.03
C LYS A 53 -13.35 -2.42 12.53
N ILE A 54 -12.88 -3.61 12.14
CA ILE A 54 -12.93 -4.11 10.78
C ILE A 54 -13.89 -5.30 10.83
N ASP A 55 -15.16 -5.11 10.52
CA ASP A 55 -16.12 -6.21 10.53
C ASP A 55 -17.38 -5.92 9.69
N SER A 56 -18.24 -6.93 9.55
CA SER A 56 -19.49 -6.84 8.76
C SER A 56 -20.51 -5.81 9.25
N ALA A 57 -20.42 -5.34 10.50
CA ALA A 57 -21.31 -4.34 11.08
C ALA A 57 -20.74 -2.92 10.97
N HIS A 58 -19.44 -2.76 10.73
CA HIS A 58 -18.73 -1.49 10.65
C HIS A 58 -18.24 -1.23 9.23
N VAL A 59 -19.18 -0.86 8.36
CA VAL A 59 -18.91 -0.55 6.94
C VAL A 59 -17.87 0.56 6.82
N GLN A 60 -16.81 0.28 6.06
CA GLN A 60 -15.84 1.29 5.68
C GLN A 60 -16.29 1.99 4.42
N ARG A 61 -15.92 3.26 4.26
CA ARG A 61 -16.22 4.04 3.07
C ARG A 61 -14.96 4.67 2.50
N ASP A 62 -14.90 4.77 1.18
CA ASP A 62 -13.84 5.51 0.49
C ASP A 62 -14.13 7.02 0.49
N GLN A 63 -13.32 7.77 -0.25
CA GLN A 63 -13.43 9.22 -0.40
C GLN A 63 -14.71 9.68 -1.07
N ASP A 64 -15.29 8.85 -1.94
CA ASP A 64 -16.50 9.12 -2.68
C ASP A 64 -17.74 8.62 -1.91
N ASN A 65 -17.53 8.27 -0.63
CA ASN A 65 -18.53 7.73 0.27
C ASN A 65 -19.11 6.39 -0.19
N VAL A 66 -18.41 5.68 -1.08
CA VAL A 66 -18.77 4.34 -1.56
C VAL A 66 -18.35 3.32 -0.50
N GLU A 67 -19.21 2.34 -0.26
CA GLU A 67 -18.92 1.27 0.68
C GLU A 67 -17.75 0.42 0.19
N ILE A 68 -16.69 0.39 1.00
CA ILE A 68 -15.59 -0.55 0.83
C ILE A 68 -16.01 -1.83 1.57
N PRO A 69 -15.88 -3.00 0.95
CA PRO A 69 -16.01 -4.26 1.66
C PRO A 69 -15.15 -4.25 2.93
N TYR A 70 -15.66 -4.81 4.03
CA TYR A 70 -14.94 -4.92 5.32
C TYR A 70 -13.79 -5.95 5.28
N ASP A 71 -13.28 -6.24 4.08
CA ASP A 71 -12.25 -7.22 3.82
C ASP A 71 -10.90 -6.75 4.35
N SER A 72 -10.30 -7.57 5.20
CA SER A 72 -8.88 -7.49 5.45
C SER A 72 -8.12 -8.37 4.46
N ILE A 73 -6.83 -8.12 4.30
CA ILE A 73 -6.03 -8.72 3.23
C ILE A 73 -4.91 -9.56 3.85
N LEU A 74 -4.66 -10.74 3.28
CA LEU A 74 -3.51 -11.54 3.66
C LEU A 74 -2.20 -10.72 3.56
N GLY A 75 -1.36 -10.79 4.59
CA GLY A 75 -0.14 -9.99 4.72
C GLY A 75 -0.32 -8.64 5.41
N LYS A 76 -1.56 -8.13 5.55
CA LYS A 76 -1.83 -6.85 6.20
C LYS A 76 -1.58 -6.91 7.71
N THR A 77 -1.07 -5.81 8.26
CA THR A 77 -0.98 -5.59 9.71
C THR A 77 -2.34 -5.17 10.26
N VAL A 78 -2.80 -5.82 11.33
CA VAL A 78 -4.05 -5.50 12.04
C VAL A 78 -3.81 -5.54 13.55
N TYR A 79 -4.74 -4.96 14.30
CA TYR A 79 -4.79 -5.08 15.75
C TYR A 79 -5.94 -6.01 16.15
N LEU A 80 -5.68 -6.97 17.04
CA LEU A 80 -6.71 -7.71 17.74
C LEU A 80 -6.89 -7.06 19.11
N ILE A 81 -8.10 -6.58 19.36
CA ILE A 81 -8.49 -5.90 20.60
C ILE A 81 -9.39 -6.82 21.40
N ILE A 82 -9.06 -7.00 22.67
CA ILE A 82 -9.82 -7.78 23.64
C ILE A 82 -10.25 -6.79 24.73
N GLU A 83 -11.53 -6.46 24.79
CA GLU A 83 -12.09 -5.56 25.79
C GLU A 83 -12.50 -6.34 27.03
N THR A 84 -12.13 -5.83 28.19
CA THR A 84 -12.33 -6.52 29.46
C THR A 84 -12.94 -5.62 30.54
N SER A 85 -13.42 -6.23 31.62
CA SER A 85 -13.73 -5.54 32.88
C SER A 85 -13.21 -6.35 34.05
N ASN A 86 -12.69 -5.68 35.09
CA ASN A 86 -12.13 -6.31 36.30
C ASN A 86 -10.94 -7.27 36.05
N MET A 87 -10.21 -7.09 34.95
CA MET A 87 -9.11 -7.97 34.52
C MET A 87 -7.76 -7.26 34.32
N ALA A 88 -7.62 -6.02 34.83
CA ALA A 88 -6.38 -5.26 34.67
C ALA A 88 -5.15 -6.05 35.17
N SER A 89 -4.07 -6.02 34.39
CA SER A 89 -2.83 -6.78 34.64
C SER A 89 -2.91 -8.31 34.55
N LEU A 90 -4.08 -8.88 34.25
CA LEU A 90 -4.20 -10.32 33.97
C LEU A 90 -3.72 -10.64 32.55
N ASN A 91 -3.32 -11.89 32.33
CA ASN A 91 -2.93 -12.38 31.01
C ASN A 91 -4.09 -13.11 30.33
N ILE A 92 -4.28 -12.80 29.05
CA ILE A 92 -5.26 -13.43 28.16
C ILE A 92 -4.50 -14.17 27.08
N ASP A 93 -4.93 -15.40 26.81
CA ASP A 93 -4.50 -16.18 25.65
C ASP A 93 -5.56 -16.08 24.56
N ALA A 94 -5.12 -15.82 23.33
CA ALA A 94 -5.97 -15.78 22.15
C ALA A 94 -5.43 -16.71 21.07
N VAL A 95 -6.32 -17.43 20.39
CA VAL A 95 -6.01 -18.22 19.18
C VAL A 95 -6.96 -17.82 18.06
N ILE A 96 -6.42 -17.75 16.84
CA ILE A 96 -7.17 -17.32 15.65
C ILE A 96 -7.33 -18.52 14.71
N ARG A 97 -8.54 -18.78 14.24
CA ARG A 97 -8.88 -19.95 13.41
C ARG A 97 -9.67 -19.51 12.19
N PRO A 98 -9.54 -20.18 11.04
CA PRO A 98 -10.44 -19.96 9.93
C PRO A 98 -11.78 -20.67 10.20
N SER A 99 -12.89 -20.03 9.86
CA SER A 99 -14.23 -20.61 10.04
C SER A 99 -14.52 -21.80 9.11
N ALA A 100 -13.66 -22.01 8.10
CA ALA A 100 -13.77 -23.06 7.10
C ALA A 100 -12.40 -23.46 6.55
N ASN A 101 -12.32 -24.62 5.90
CA ASN A 101 -11.09 -25.17 5.33
C ASN A 101 -10.64 -24.54 4.00
N THR A 102 -11.26 -23.44 3.56
CA THR A 102 -11.02 -22.83 2.23
C THR A 102 -9.60 -22.28 2.08
N MET A 103 -8.91 -21.96 3.18
CA MET A 103 -7.54 -21.43 3.19
C MET A 103 -6.48 -22.46 3.62
N THR A 104 -6.77 -23.34 4.59
CA THR A 104 -5.76 -24.17 5.29
C THR A 104 -6.05 -25.68 5.35
N GLU A 105 -6.97 -26.22 4.53
CA GLU A 105 -7.44 -27.64 4.54
C GLU A 105 -8.21 -28.10 5.76
N ASN A 106 -8.02 -27.42 6.88
CA ASN A 106 -8.64 -27.65 8.16
C ASN A 106 -9.09 -26.31 8.77
N THR A 107 -9.65 -26.35 9.97
CA THR A 107 -10.01 -25.18 10.78
C THR A 107 -9.08 -25.03 12.00
N ASP A 108 -7.85 -25.55 11.89
CA ASP A 108 -6.87 -25.44 12.97
C ASP A 108 -6.44 -23.98 13.18
N THR A 109 -5.83 -23.75 14.34
CA THR A 109 -5.25 -22.46 14.70
C THR A 109 -4.19 -22.03 13.70
N LEU A 110 -4.34 -20.81 13.20
CA LEU A 110 -3.42 -20.21 12.26
C LEU A 110 -2.08 -19.90 12.94
N GLN A 111 -1.00 -20.11 12.19
CA GLN A 111 0.31 -19.57 12.52
C GLN A 111 0.43 -18.18 11.90
N LEU A 112 0.46 -17.15 12.74
CA LEU A 112 0.47 -15.76 12.31
C LEU A 112 1.65 -15.01 12.91
N MET A 113 2.13 -13.97 12.21
CA MET A 113 3.25 -13.16 12.67
C MET A 113 2.79 -12.14 13.72
N ARG A 114 3.27 -12.28 14.95
CA ARG A 114 3.08 -11.32 16.05
C ARG A 114 4.23 -10.32 16.09
N PHE A 115 3.94 -9.04 16.32
CA PHE A 115 4.97 -8.09 16.74
C PHE A 115 5.32 -8.32 18.22
N VAL A 116 6.57 -8.69 18.51
CA VAL A 116 7.09 -8.80 19.89
C VAL A 116 7.95 -7.60 20.26
N SER A 117 8.45 -6.88 19.26
CA SER A 117 8.97 -5.52 19.37
C SER A 117 8.66 -4.78 18.06
N PRO A 118 8.83 -3.45 17.99
CA PRO A 118 8.47 -2.67 16.80
C PRO A 118 9.06 -3.21 15.48
N ASN A 119 10.28 -3.74 15.55
CA ASN A 119 11.06 -4.24 14.42
C ASN A 119 11.22 -5.77 14.39
N ARG A 120 10.57 -6.51 15.30
CA ARG A 120 10.73 -7.96 15.42
C ARG A 120 9.39 -8.67 15.40
N TYR A 121 9.33 -9.69 14.56
CA TYR A 121 8.18 -10.58 14.43
C TYR A 121 8.52 -11.97 14.95
N GLU A 122 7.54 -12.63 15.54
CA GLU A 122 7.61 -14.06 15.86
C GLU A 122 6.35 -14.76 15.35
N VAL A 123 6.51 -15.98 14.85
CA VAL A 123 5.37 -16.83 14.50
C VAL A 123 4.71 -17.30 15.79
N GLN A 124 3.39 -17.12 15.88
CA GLN A 124 2.60 -17.50 17.05
C GLN A 124 1.34 -18.24 16.60
N ARG A 125 1.00 -19.29 17.35
CA ARG A 125 -0.32 -19.95 17.30
C ARG A 125 -1.23 -19.42 18.42
N MET A 126 -0.63 -19.22 19.60
CA MET A 126 -1.29 -18.68 20.78
C MET A 126 -0.66 -17.35 21.13
N PHE A 127 -1.50 -16.34 21.32
CA PHE A 127 -1.11 -14.98 21.62
C PHE A 127 -1.41 -14.68 23.08
N THR A 128 -0.37 -14.71 23.92
CA THR A 128 -0.47 -14.28 25.32
C THR A 128 -0.20 -12.78 25.43
N VAL A 129 -1.13 -12.05 26.03
CA VAL A 129 -1.04 -10.60 26.23
C VAL A 129 -1.61 -10.19 27.59
N GLN A 130 -0.96 -9.21 28.23
CA GLN A 130 -1.44 -8.65 29.49
C GLN A 130 -2.45 -7.52 29.23
N VAL A 131 -3.58 -7.53 29.95
CA VAL A 131 -4.56 -6.44 29.94
C VAL A 131 -3.93 -5.17 30.50
N GLY A 132 -4.01 -4.07 29.75
CA GLY A 132 -3.40 -2.79 30.11
C GLY A 132 -1.94 -2.65 29.69
N ASN A 133 -1.35 -3.64 29.01
CA ASN A 133 -0.06 -3.49 28.35
C ASN A 133 -0.24 -2.83 26.96
N PHE A 134 0.56 -1.81 26.69
CA PHE A 134 0.47 -1.00 25.47
C PHE A 134 1.64 -1.18 24.49
N ASP A 135 2.47 -2.22 24.66
CA ASP A 135 3.68 -2.42 23.85
C ASP A 135 3.37 -2.66 22.36
N ALA A 136 2.17 -3.15 22.05
CA ALA A 136 1.67 -3.24 20.68
C ALA A 136 1.59 -1.86 19.97
N LEU A 137 1.60 -0.77 20.74
CA LEU A 137 1.53 0.62 20.28
C LEU A 137 2.89 1.34 20.31
N ASN A 138 3.97 0.61 20.60
CA ASN A 138 5.31 1.17 20.55
C ASN A 138 5.67 1.66 19.14
N ASN A 139 6.22 2.87 19.06
CA ASN A 139 6.92 3.35 17.88
C ASN A 139 8.23 2.56 17.68
N LYS A 140 8.99 2.84 16.61
CA LYS A 140 10.24 2.14 16.28
C LYS A 140 11.29 2.17 17.40
N ASP A 141 11.22 3.15 18.29
CA ASP A 141 12.14 3.34 19.41
C ASP A 141 11.66 2.63 20.69
N GLY A 142 10.56 1.86 20.61
CA GLY A 142 10.04 1.09 21.74
C GLY A 142 9.18 1.91 22.71
N SER A 143 8.63 3.05 22.28
CA SER A 143 7.86 3.95 23.14
C SER A 143 6.43 4.21 22.65
N HIS A 144 5.49 4.22 23.59
CA HIS A 144 4.11 4.66 23.41
C HIS A 144 3.76 5.86 24.31
N ALA A 145 4.75 6.49 24.95
CA ALA A 145 4.55 7.51 25.99
C ALA A 145 3.93 8.83 25.49
N HIS A 146 3.92 9.06 24.18
CA HIS A 146 3.30 10.23 23.56
C HIS A 146 1.77 10.13 23.49
N TYR A 147 1.20 8.93 23.65
CA TYR A 147 -0.24 8.77 23.74
C TYR A 147 -0.74 9.16 25.12
N THR A 148 -1.66 10.12 25.15
CA THR A 148 -2.19 10.74 26.38
C THR A 148 -3.41 10.01 26.95
N ASN A 149 -4.04 9.12 26.17
CA ASN A 149 -5.32 8.52 26.51
C ASN A 149 -5.24 7.02 26.86
N LEU A 150 -4.05 6.42 26.93
CA LEU A 150 -3.89 4.97 27.16
C LEU A 150 -4.51 4.51 28.48
N GLN A 151 -4.20 5.20 29.57
CA GLN A 151 -4.69 4.85 30.91
C GLN A 151 -6.21 5.09 31.06
N ALA A 152 -6.76 6.08 30.38
CA ALA A 152 -8.18 6.42 30.46
C ALA A 152 -9.04 5.51 29.57
N ASP A 153 -8.61 5.26 28.34
CA ASP A 153 -9.46 4.68 27.29
C ASP A 153 -9.12 3.20 27.00
N HIS A 154 -7.93 2.74 27.43
CA HIS A 154 -7.38 1.46 26.99
C HIS A 154 -6.84 0.56 28.12
N ILE A 155 -6.87 1.00 29.38
CA ILE A 155 -6.32 0.23 30.51
C ILE A 155 -6.99 -1.15 30.69
N ASN A 156 -8.25 -1.27 30.27
CA ASN A 156 -9.00 -2.52 30.34
C ASN A 156 -8.98 -3.29 29.01
N LYS A 157 -7.98 -3.07 28.16
CA LYS A 157 -7.84 -3.75 26.87
C LYS A 157 -6.56 -4.56 26.85
N ALA A 158 -6.65 -5.78 26.30
CA ALA A 158 -5.51 -6.52 25.80
C ALA A 158 -5.37 -6.21 24.30
N ILE A 159 -4.18 -5.76 23.88
CA ILE A 159 -3.94 -5.25 22.52
C ILE A 159 -2.83 -6.07 21.88
N ILE A 160 -3.13 -6.73 20.76
CA ILE A 160 -2.18 -7.53 20.00
C ILE A 160 -2.02 -6.91 18.61
N LYS A 161 -0.79 -6.57 18.23
CA LYS A 161 -0.45 -6.19 16.84
C LYS A 161 0.10 -7.42 16.10
N LEU A 162 -0.50 -7.76 14.96
CA LEU A 162 -0.12 -8.94 14.19
C LEU A 162 -0.24 -8.70 12.67
N GLN A 163 0.36 -9.58 11.88
CA GLN A 163 0.15 -9.63 10.43
C GLN A 163 -0.61 -10.90 10.05
N LEU A 164 -1.55 -10.75 9.12
CA LEU A 164 -2.40 -11.84 8.61
C LEU A 164 -1.65 -12.72 7.61
N ARG A 165 -0.53 -13.30 8.05
CA ARG A 165 0.33 -14.13 7.23
C ARG A 165 1.15 -15.11 8.08
N PRO A 166 1.59 -16.23 7.51
CA PRO A 166 2.60 -17.09 8.12
C PRO A 166 4.00 -16.47 7.98
N ASP A 167 4.99 -17.14 8.57
CA ASP A 167 6.41 -16.77 8.47
C ASP A 167 7.01 -17.14 7.11
N GLY A 168 6.65 -18.31 6.58
CA GLY A 168 7.24 -18.90 5.38
C GLY A 168 6.50 -18.54 4.09
N ARG A 169 7.29 -18.18 3.06
CA ARG A 169 6.79 -17.89 1.70
C ARG A 169 5.94 -19.03 1.12
N ALA A 170 6.40 -20.27 1.27
CA ALA A 170 5.71 -21.44 0.70
C ALA A 170 4.30 -21.62 1.30
N THR A 171 4.15 -21.45 2.62
CA THR A 171 2.84 -21.53 3.29
C THR A 171 1.93 -20.39 2.85
N PHE A 172 2.47 -19.18 2.69
CA PHE A 172 1.69 -18.04 2.18
C PHE A 172 1.21 -18.24 0.75
N ASP A 173 2.08 -18.70 -0.15
CA ASP A 173 1.71 -19.02 -1.52
C ASP A 173 0.60 -20.09 -1.55
N GLU A 174 0.67 -21.09 -0.65
CA GLU A 174 -0.37 -22.10 -0.55
C GLU A 174 -1.71 -21.55 -0.03
N TRP A 175 -1.70 -20.70 0.99
CA TRP A 175 -2.91 -20.01 1.48
C TRP A 175 -3.55 -19.17 0.37
N THR A 176 -2.73 -18.41 -0.37
CA THR A 176 -3.21 -17.52 -1.43
C THR A 176 -3.72 -18.28 -2.65
N ARG A 177 -3.07 -19.39 -3.03
CA ARG A 177 -3.53 -20.32 -4.08
C ARG A 177 -4.87 -20.93 -3.75
N ARG A 178 -5.05 -21.39 -2.51
CA ARG A 178 -6.30 -22.01 -2.05
C ARG A 178 -7.41 -20.99 -1.96
N LEU A 179 -7.15 -19.84 -1.35
CA LEU A 179 -8.15 -18.80 -1.23
C LEU A 179 -8.60 -18.30 -2.60
N GLY A 180 -7.67 -18.11 -3.55
CA GLY A 180 -7.99 -17.67 -4.91
C GLY A 180 -8.66 -16.30 -4.90
N ASP A 181 -9.84 -16.20 -5.51
CA ASP A 181 -10.73 -15.03 -5.48
C ASP A 181 -11.80 -15.09 -4.37
N ARG A 182 -11.79 -16.17 -3.56
CA ARG A 182 -12.76 -16.39 -2.49
C ARG A 182 -12.37 -15.62 -1.22
N THR A 183 -13.24 -15.73 -0.22
CA THR A 183 -13.07 -15.11 1.08
C THR A 183 -13.11 -16.15 2.19
N ILE A 184 -12.56 -15.83 3.36
CA ILE A 184 -12.63 -16.67 4.56
C ILE A 184 -12.88 -15.80 5.78
N ASN A 185 -13.81 -16.21 6.66
CA ASN A 185 -13.99 -15.55 7.95
C ASN A 185 -13.00 -16.13 8.97
N LEU A 186 -12.56 -15.29 9.90
CA LEU A 186 -11.76 -15.73 11.03
C LEU A 186 -12.55 -15.63 12.34
N GLU A 187 -12.34 -16.62 13.19
CA GLU A 187 -12.88 -16.73 14.53
C GLU A 187 -11.75 -16.58 15.54
N VAL A 188 -12.06 -16.08 16.74
CA VAL A 188 -11.09 -15.92 17.81
C VAL A 188 -11.62 -16.61 19.05
N ALA A 189 -10.83 -17.56 19.58
CA ALA A 189 -11.10 -18.13 20.89
C ALA A 189 -10.14 -17.51 21.91
N VAL A 190 -10.68 -17.09 23.05
CA VAL A 190 -9.94 -16.41 24.11
C VAL A 190 -10.22 -17.05 25.46
N GLU A 191 -9.20 -17.12 26.31
CA GLU A 191 -9.33 -17.53 27.70
C GLU A 191 -8.30 -16.81 28.58
N ARG A 192 -8.50 -16.86 29.89
CA ARG A 192 -7.47 -16.42 30.83
C ARG A 192 -6.32 -17.43 30.87
N THR A 193 -5.08 -16.94 30.84
CA THR A 193 -3.88 -17.79 30.89
C THR A 193 -3.78 -18.62 32.16
N ASP A 194 -4.34 -18.14 33.27
CA ASP A 194 -4.34 -18.86 34.55
C ASP A 194 -5.44 -19.93 34.65
N ASN A 195 -6.25 -20.12 33.59
CA ASN A 195 -7.38 -21.06 33.51
C ASN A 195 -8.48 -20.84 34.57
N ASN A 196 -8.50 -19.69 35.23
CA ASN A 196 -9.58 -19.36 36.15
C ASN A 196 -10.85 -18.97 35.35
N PRO A 197 -12.05 -19.10 35.96
CA PRO A 197 -13.30 -18.72 35.32
C PRO A 197 -13.31 -17.28 34.79
N CYS A 198 -14.07 -17.06 33.71
CA CYS A 198 -14.31 -15.75 33.12
C CYS A 198 -15.70 -15.69 32.47
N ALA A 199 -16.32 -14.52 32.47
CA ALA A 199 -17.56 -14.28 31.73
C ALA A 199 -17.25 -13.81 30.30
N TYR A 200 -17.99 -14.30 29.32
CA TYR A 200 -17.79 -13.97 27.91
C TYR A 200 -18.99 -13.21 27.34
N GLY A 201 -18.73 -12.11 26.62
CA GLY A 201 -19.78 -11.26 26.06
C GLY A 201 -20.72 -10.73 27.14
N ASN A 202 -22.02 -10.98 26.97
CA ASN A 202 -23.08 -10.58 27.91
C ASN A 202 -23.47 -11.68 28.90
N ALA A 203 -22.69 -12.75 29.05
CA ALA A 203 -23.01 -13.83 29.98
C ALA A 203 -23.10 -13.34 31.43
N GLU A 204 -24.06 -13.85 32.19
CA GLU A 204 -24.29 -13.42 33.59
C GLU A 204 -23.42 -14.17 34.60
N GLN A 205 -22.56 -15.10 34.15
CA GLN A 205 -21.79 -16.02 34.99
C GLN A 205 -20.38 -16.21 34.43
N GLU A 206 -19.41 -16.44 35.31
CA GLU A 206 -18.07 -16.87 34.93
C GLU A 206 -18.04 -18.39 34.71
N VAL A 207 -17.38 -18.80 33.64
CA VAL A 207 -17.21 -20.22 33.27
C VAL A 207 -15.74 -20.53 33.04
N ASN A 208 -15.33 -21.76 33.32
CA ASN A 208 -13.98 -22.23 32.99
C ASN A 208 -13.89 -22.53 31.49
N GLY A 209 -12.71 -22.36 30.89
CA GLY A 209 -12.45 -22.64 29.47
C GLY A 209 -12.63 -21.41 28.58
N ALA A 210 -12.52 -21.59 27.27
CA ALA A 210 -12.47 -20.49 26.31
C ALA A 210 -13.83 -20.02 25.80
N GLY A 211 -13.95 -18.71 25.59
CA GLY A 211 -15.04 -18.10 24.83
C GLY A 211 -14.64 -17.90 23.37
N THR A 212 -15.59 -18.10 22.45
CA THR A 212 -15.39 -17.86 21.02
C THR A 212 -16.11 -16.59 20.60
N PHE A 213 -15.46 -15.80 19.74
CA PHE A 213 -15.96 -14.55 19.17
C PHE A 213 -15.78 -14.57 17.65
N LEU A 214 -16.55 -13.71 16.97
CA LEU A 214 -16.57 -13.56 15.50
C LEU A 214 -17.05 -14.82 14.74
N ASP A 215 -17.73 -15.74 15.43
CA ASP A 215 -18.30 -17.00 14.91
C ASP A 215 -19.76 -16.87 14.43
N THR A 216 -20.42 -15.75 14.74
CA THR A 216 -21.78 -15.45 14.29
C THR A 216 -21.79 -14.54 13.05
N ASP A 217 -22.95 -14.31 12.43
CA ASP A 217 -23.07 -13.37 11.29
C ASP A 217 -22.90 -11.89 11.71
N ALA A 218 -23.09 -11.59 13.00
CA ALA A 218 -22.94 -10.25 13.56
C ALA A 218 -21.47 -9.93 13.82
N GLY A 219 -20.90 -9.01 13.02
CA GLY A 219 -19.53 -8.52 13.22
C GLY A 219 -18.45 -9.50 12.75
N ARG A 220 -18.63 -10.17 11.61
CA ARG A 220 -17.60 -11.07 11.04
C ARG A 220 -16.36 -10.33 10.57
N PHE A 221 -15.19 -10.92 10.83
CA PHE A 221 -13.94 -10.51 10.20
C PHE A 221 -13.62 -11.39 9.00
N ARG A 222 -13.56 -10.78 7.82
CA ARG A 222 -13.34 -11.49 6.55
C ARG A 222 -11.98 -11.17 5.97
N VAL A 223 -11.32 -12.19 5.43
CA VAL A 223 -9.99 -12.11 4.83
C VAL A 223 -10.04 -12.51 3.36
N VAL A 224 -9.33 -11.73 2.53
CA VAL A 224 -9.23 -11.93 1.08
C VAL A 224 -7.78 -11.97 0.60
N ASN A 225 -7.61 -12.43 -0.64
CA ASN A 225 -6.33 -12.52 -1.30
C ASN A 225 -6.11 -11.35 -2.28
N LYS A 226 -5.19 -10.44 -1.97
CA LYS A 226 -4.77 -9.31 -2.83
C LYS A 226 -3.27 -9.08 -2.71
N ASN A 227 -2.67 -8.36 -3.66
CA ASN A 227 -1.33 -7.83 -3.48
C ASN A 227 -1.43 -6.53 -2.67
N ILE A 228 -0.53 -6.31 -1.72
CA ILE A 228 -0.52 -5.06 -0.94
C ILE A 228 0.79 -4.30 -1.12
N TYR A 229 0.69 -2.99 -1.19
CA TYR A 229 1.80 -2.06 -1.01
C TYR A 229 1.51 -1.22 0.21
N THR A 230 2.44 -1.24 1.15
CA THR A 230 2.45 -0.40 2.33
C THR A 230 3.45 0.71 2.11
N ILE A 231 2.99 1.96 2.24
CA ILE A 231 3.73 3.18 1.97
C ILE A 231 3.77 4.00 3.26
N TYR A 232 4.94 4.43 3.71
CA TYR A 232 5.11 5.23 4.93
C TYR A 232 5.54 6.66 4.58
N HIS A 233 4.95 7.64 5.28
CA HIS A 233 5.48 9.00 5.32
C HIS A 233 6.93 9.00 5.84
N GLY A 234 7.78 9.89 5.32
CA GLY A 234 9.21 9.95 5.66
C GLY A 234 9.51 10.20 7.15
N SER A 235 8.60 10.89 7.85
CA SER A 235 8.67 11.16 9.30
C SER A 235 7.90 10.17 10.16
N ASN A 236 7.28 9.13 9.59
CA ASN A 236 6.52 8.15 10.37
C ASN A 236 7.47 7.38 11.30
N THR A 237 7.29 7.55 12.61
CA THR A 237 8.15 6.95 13.64
C THR A 237 7.83 5.48 13.92
N TYR A 238 6.79 4.91 13.30
CA TYR A 238 6.42 3.50 13.38
C TYR A 238 6.94 2.67 12.20
N ASN A 239 7.49 3.33 11.17
CA ASN A 239 8.13 2.65 10.06
C ASN A 239 9.37 1.88 10.53
N THR A 240 9.28 0.55 10.51
CA THR A 240 10.35 -0.36 10.91
C THR A 240 11.06 -1.03 9.74
N LEU A 241 10.84 -0.54 8.51
CA LEU A 241 11.54 -1.01 7.33
C LEU A 241 13.05 -0.72 7.39
N GLN A 242 13.79 -1.37 6.50
CA GLN A 242 15.25 -1.32 6.42
C GLN A 242 15.80 0.12 6.42
N VAL A 243 16.83 0.36 7.25
CA VAL A 243 17.63 1.60 7.22
C VAL A 243 18.51 1.61 5.97
N ILE A 244 18.42 2.68 5.18
CA ILE A 244 19.16 2.89 3.92
C ILE A 244 20.24 3.99 4.02
N SER A 245 20.17 4.83 5.05
CA SER A 245 21.19 5.81 5.42
C SER A 245 21.19 5.96 6.93
N THR A 246 22.34 6.18 7.56
CA THR A 246 22.48 6.31 9.02
C THR A 246 22.73 7.74 9.49
N ASN A 247 23.03 8.68 8.58
CA ASN A 247 23.28 10.08 8.95
C ASN A 247 22.76 11.08 7.88
N PRO A 248 21.56 11.67 8.07
CA PRO A 248 20.55 11.27 9.04
C PRO A 248 20.02 9.85 8.76
N GLU A 249 19.40 9.22 9.76
CA GLU A 249 18.72 7.93 9.56
C GLU A 249 17.61 8.11 8.53
N LYS A 250 17.68 7.36 7.42
CA LYS A 250 16.59 7.22 6.45
C LYS A 250 16.24 5.76 6.31
N ARG A 251 14.95 5.46 6.22
CA ARG A 251 14.42 4.11 6.01
C ARG A 251 13.78 3.99 4.65
N ARG A 252 13.68 2.75 4.16
CA ARG A 252 12.77 2.42 3.07
C ARG A 252 11.37 2.93 3.41
N ARG A 253 10.67 3.46 2.41
CA ARG A 253 9.32 4.00 2.57
C ARG A 253 8.24 3.08 2.02
N THR A 254 8.61 2.05 1.26
CA THR A 254 7.67 1.11 0.66
C THR A 254 8.05 -0.33 0.99
N GLN A 255 7.03 -1.15 1.22
CA GLN A 255 7.12 -2.61 1.29
C GLN A 255 5.93 -3.21 0.56
N LYS A 256 6.08 -4.41 0.01
CA LYS A 256 4.98 -5.13 -0.61
C LYS A 256 4.82 -6.53 -0.04
N VAL A 257 3.62 -7.07 -0.21
CA VAL A 257 3.36 -8.50 -0.10
C VAL A 257 2.76 -8.95 -1.41
N ARG A 258 3.55 -9.68 -2.20
CA ARG A 258 3.14 -10.19 -3.51
C ARG A 258 2.50 -11.55 -3.38
N ASN A 259 1.40 -11.73 -4.09
CA ASN A 259 0.75 -13.01 -4.30
C ASN A 259 0.53 -13.22 -5.81
N ALA A 260 0.80 -14.44 -6.29
CA ALA A 260 0.71 -14.80 -7.70
C ALA A 260 -0.73 -15.06 -8.19
N HIS A 261 -1.68 -15.22 -7.27
CA HIS A 261 -3.05 -15.68 -7.52
C HIS A 261 -4.10 -14.57 -7.44
N SER A 262 -3.71 -13.31 -7.23
CA SER A 262 -4.63 -12.17 -7.30
C SER A 262 -4.25 -11.21 -8.43
N PRO A 263 -5.22 -10.83 -9.27
CA PRO A 263 -5.03 -9.81 -10.29
C PRO A 263 -5.23 -8.40 -9.73
N GLU A 264 -5.32 -8.20 -8.41
CA GLU A 264 -5.53 -6.88 -7.82
C GLU A 264 -4.42 -6.47 -6.87
N VAL A 265 -4.15 -5.17 -6.84
CA VAL A 265 -3.20 -4.50 -5.97
C VAL A 265 -3.90 -3.42 -5.17
N ILE A 266 -3.60 -3.34 -3.88
CA ILE A 266 -4.14 -2.33 -2.97
C ILE A 266 -2.98 -1.53 -2.38
N PHE A 267 -3.13 -0.21 -2.36
CA PHE A 267 -2.14 0.72 -1.83
C PHE A 267 -2.61 1.31 -0.51
N PHE A 268 -1.83 1.09 0.55
CA PHE A 268 -2.04 1.68 1.87
C PHE A 268 -0.96 2.71 2.16
N TYR A 269 -1.37 3.88 2.62
CA TYR A 269 -0.48 4.92 3.09
C TYR A 269 -0.60 5.08 4.60
N TYR A 270 0.53 5.13 5.29
CA TYR A 270 0.63 5.41 6.72
C TYR A 270 1.24 6.80 6.89
N ASP A 271 0.45 7.73 7.41
CA ASP A 271 0.83 9.13 7.57
C ASP A 271 1.94 9.32 8.62
N GLN A 272 2.32 10.56 8.92
CA GLN A 272 3.33 10.87 9.93
C GLN A 272 3.00 10.36 11.35
N ASN A 273 1.71 10.16 11.65
CA ASN A 273 1.20 9.69 12.93
C ASN A 273 0.87 8.18 12.93
N ASP A 274 1.20 7.48 11.83
CA ASP A 274 0.90 6.06 11.62
C ASP A 274 -0.61 5.75 11.61
N THR A 275 -1.41 6.71 11.13
CA THR A 275 -2.80 6.48 10.71
C THR A 275 -2.80 5.82 9.35
N GLU A 276 -3.58 4.75 9.20
CA GLU A 276 -3.73 4.03 7.92
C GLU A 276 -4.75 4.71 7.01
N HIS A 277 -4.36 4.87 5.74
CA HIS A 277 -5.20 5.36 4.65
C HIS A 277 -5.25 4.30 3.55
N TRP A 278 -6.46 3.82 3.22
CA TRP A 278 -6.69 3.04 2.00
C TRP A 278 -6.75 4.02 0.82
N ILE A 279 -5.74 4.00 -0.05
CA ILE A 279 -5.62 5.01 -1.12
C ILE A 279 -6.44 4.61 -2.34
N CYS A 280 -6.19 3.42 -2.88
CA CYS A 280 -6.92 2.87 -4.01
C CYS A 280 -6.63 1.38 -4.21
N ALA A 281 -7.50 0.70 -4.94
CA ALA A 281 -7.26 -0.62 -5.54
C ALA A 281 -7.12 -0.51 -7.06
N ARG A 282 -6.26 -1.33 -7.67
CA ARG A 282 -6.08 -1.41 -9.13
C ARG A 282 -6.03 -2.85 -9.62
N ALA A 283 -6.63 -3.08 -10.78
CA ALA A 283 -6.34 -4.26 -11.57
C ALA A 283 -4.87 -4.25 -12.02
N LYS A 284 -4.22 -5.40 -11.85
CA LYS A 284 -2.86 -5.72 -12.23
C LYS A 284 -2.90 -6.49 -13.54
N GLU A 285 -2.28 -5.94 -14.56
CA GLU A 285 -2.19 -6.56 -15.87
C GLU A 285 -0.75 -7.06 -16.07
N SER A 286 -0.59 -8.37 -16.32
CA SER A 286 0.70 -8.92 -16.68
C SER A 286 0.81 -8.94 -18.19
N VAL A 287 1.68 -8.09 -18.73
CA VAL A 287 1.88 -7.94 -20.18
C VAL A 287 3.29 -8.35 -20.56
N THR A 288 3.50 -8.70 -21.83
CA THR A 288 4.82 -9.04 -22.35
C THR A 288 5.76 -7.84 -22.20
N ARG A 289 6.89 -8.05 -21.53
CA ARG A 289 7.91 -7.03 -21.35
C ARG A 289 8.51 -6.67 -22.71
N LYS A 290 8.81 -5.40 -22.92
CA LYS A 290 9.32 -4.88 -24.18
C LYS A 290 10.70 -4.24 -24.02
N ARG A 291 11.44 -4.20 -25.12
CA ARG A 291 12.66 -3.41 -25.27
C ARG A 291 12.55 -2.53 -26.51
N ARG A 292 12.79 -1.23 -26.35
CA ARG A 292 12.90 -0.33 -27.49
C ARG A 292 14.15 -0.66 -28.31
N VAL A 293 14.03 -0.71 -29.63
CA VAL A 293 15.16 -0.88 -30.55
C VAL A 293 15.21 0.25 -31.57
N ASN A 294 16.40 0.54 -32.10
CA ASN A 294 16.60 1.63 -33.07
C ASN A 294 16.03 1.31 -34.45
N ALA A 295 16.17 0.06 -34.90
CA ALA A 295 15.74 -0.37 -36.23
C ALA A 295 14.36 -1.00 -36.18
N ILE A 296 13.45 -0.54 -37.04
CA ILE A 296 12.16 -1.17 -37.24
C ILE A 296 12.36 -2.38 -38.15
N PRO A 297 11.97 -3.60 -37.72
CA PRO A 297 12.12 -4.78 -38.56
C PRO A 297 11.22 -4.69 -39.82
N PRO A 298 11.64 -5.31 -40.94
CA PRO A 298 10.79 -5.49 -42.11
C PRO A 298 9.47 -6.17 -41.74
N LEU A 299 8.39 -5.90 -42.49
CA LEU A 299 7.05 -6.40 -42.17
C LEU A 299 7.01 -7.93 -41.95
N ALA A 300 7.72 -8.71 -42.78
CA ALA A 300 7.81 -10.17 -42.66
C ALA A 300 8.43 -10.66 -41.33
N GLN A 301 9.18 -9.80 -40.62
CA GLN A 301 9.84 -10.11 -39.34
C GLN A 301 9.08 -9.57 -38.12
N ARG A 302 8.04 -8.73 -38.32
CA ARG A 302 7.19 -8.21 -37.24
C ARG A 302 6.27 -9.29 -36.65
N GLY A 303 6.00 -10.34 -37.42
CA GLY A 303 5.06 -11.39 -37.06
C GLY A 303 3.61 -11.02 -37.40
N THR A 304 2.65 -11.73 -36.81
CA THR A 304 1.22 -11.51 -37.05
C THR A 304 0.75 -10.28 -36.29
N LEU A 305 -0.05 -9.42 -36.92
CA LEU A 305 -0.74 -8.32 -36.22
C LEU A 305 -1.81 -8.94 -35.31
N LEU A 306 -1.69 -8.69 -34.01
CA LEU A 306 -2.59 -9.22 -32.98
C LEU A 306 -3.67 -8.20 -32.60
N ASP A 307 -3.31 -6.92 -32.56
CA ASP A 307 -4.21 -5.85 -32.15
C ASP A 307 -3.78 -4.49 -32.73
N THR A 308 -4.72 -3.56 -32.80
CA THR A 308 -4.50 -2.15 -33.15
C THR A 308 -5.16 -1.28 -32.08
N ILE A 309 -4.34 -0.59 -31.30
CA ILE A 309 -4.83 0.40 -30.33
C ILE A 309 -4.97 1.73 -31.07
N ASP A 310 -6.20 2.21 -31.26
CA ASP A 310 -6.49 3.40 -32.06
C ASP A 310 -6.83 4.63 -31.21
N PHE A 311 -6.08 5.71 -31.40
CA PHE A 311 -6.27 7.01 -30.74
C PHE A 311 -6.80 8.10 -31.70
N THR A 312 -7.21 7.72 -32.92
CA THR A 312 -7.67 8.67 -33.94
C THR A 312 -8.85 9.50 -33.46
N ALA A 313 -9.82 8.89 -32.76
CA ALA A 313 -10.95 9.61 -32.18
C ALA A 313 -10.50 10.62 -31.11
N ASN A 314 -9.52 10.26 -30.28
CA ASN A 314 -8.94 11.16 -29.28
C ASN A 314 -8.19 12.33 -29.94
N ARG A 315 -7.47 12.10 -31.03
CA ARG A 315 -6.81 13.20 -31.76
C ARG A 315 -7.84 14.08 -32.48
N ALA A 316 -8.88 13.47 -33.05
CA ALA A 316 -9.95 14.18 -33.76
C ALA A 316 -10.73 15.14 -32.83
N ALA A 317 -10.93 14.79 -31.56
CA ALA A 317 -11.53 15.69 -30.58
C ALA A 317 -10.50 16.54 -29.79
N GLY A 318 -9.26 16.64 -30.28
CA GLY A 318 -8.30 17.70 -29.91
C GLY A 318 -7.25 17.34 -28.87
N GLU A 319 -7.09 16.07 -28.50
CA GLU A 319 -6.00 15.65 -27.62
C GLU A 319 -4.67 15.56 -28.39
N GLN A 320 -3.61 16.19 -27.88
CA GLN A 320 -2.27 16.16 -28.47
C GLN A 320 -1.53 14.85 -28.13
N ILE A 321 -2.04 13.72 -28.60
CA ILE A 321 -1.37 12.42 -28.46
C ILE A 321 -0.36 12.25 -29.60
N ASP A 322 0.83 11.75 -29.27
CA ASP A 322 1.91 11.52 -30.23
C ASP A 322 1.60 10.42 -31.24
N ALA A 323 1.12 9.26 -30.80
CA ALA A 323 0.73 8.15 -31.68
C ALA A 323 -0.71 8.30 -32.20
N HIS A 324 -0.94 7.96 -33.47
CA HIS A 324 -2.31 7.79 -34.00
C HIS A 324 -2.82 6.40 -33.62
N GLN A 325 -1.99 5.40 -33.84
CA GLN A 325 -2.24 4.00 -33.54
C GLN A 325 -0.98 3.32 -32.98
N LEU A 326 -1.20 2.26 -32.21
CA LEU A 326 -0.17 1.30 -31.87
C LEU A 326 -0.53 -0.03 -32.52
N LEU A 327 0.36 -0.52 -33.40
CA LEU A 327 0.18 -1.80 -34.08
C LEU A 327 0.91 -2.88 -33.29
N VAL A 328 0.15 -3.72 -32.59
CA VAL A 328 0.67 -4.76 -31.70
C VAL A 328 0.82 -6.05 -32.49
N TYR A 329 2.05 -6.44 -32.78
CA TYR A 329 2.38 -7.69 -33.43
C TYR A 329 2.87 -8.75 -32.44
N SER A 330 2.88 -10.01 -32.87
CA SER A 330 3.41 -11.12 -32.07
C SER A 330 4.87 -10.95 -31.63
N ASN A 331 5.67 -10.20 -32.39
CA ASN A 331 7.09 -10.00 -32.06
C ASN A 331 7.39 -8.61 -31.45
N GLY A 332 6.41 -7.71 -31.35
CA GLY A 332 6.61 -6.36 -30.82
C GLY A 332 5.52 -5.38 -31.20
N THR A 333 5.63 -4.14 -30.72
CA THR A 333 4.69 -3.06 -31.02
C THR A 333 5.37 -2.00 -31.88
N LEU A 334 4.68 -1.54 -32.92
CA LEU A 334 5.03 -0.36 -33.69
C LEU A 334 4.16 0.81 -33.24
N GLY A 335 4.78 1.88 -32.74
CA GLY A 335 4.09 3.17 -32.59
C GLY A 335 4.27 4.00 -33.84
N ASP A 336 3.16 4.49 -34.40
CA ASP A 336 3.16 5.28 -35.63
C ASP A 336 3.30 6.79 -35.36
N GLY A 337 3.99 7.52 -36.25
CA GLY A 337 4.04 8.98 -36.23
C GLY A 337 5.22 9.58 -36.99
N ALA A 338 5.70 10.78 -36.60
CA ALA A 338 6.75 11.49 -37.34
C ALA A 338 8.09 10.72 -37.41
N THR A 339 8.38 9.92 -36.38
CA THR A 339 9.49 8.96 -36.37
C THR A 339 9.03 7.66 -35.72
N ASP A 340 8.55 6.72 -36.52
CA ASP A 340 8.09 5.42 -36.06
C ASP A 340 9.09 4.73 -35.10
N LYS A 341 8.60 3.99 -34.10
CA LYS A 341 9.45 3.26 -33.14
C LYS A 341 8.97 1.84 -32.93
N TRP A 342 9.93 0.91 -32.86
CA TRP A 342 9.68 -0.50 -32.57
C TRP A 342 10.05 -0.87 -31.14
N TYR A 343 9.13 -1.58 -30.48
CA TYR A 343 9.28 -2.13 -29.14
C TYR A 343 9.21 -3.65 -29.24
N THR A 344 10.36 -4.31 -29.28
CA THR A 344 10.43 -5.77 -29.42
C THR A 344 9.95 -6.45 -28.15
N ASN A 345 9.22 -7.55 -28.29
CA ASN A 345 8.84 -8.39 -27.17
C ASN A 345 10.07 -9.11 -26.59
N LEU A 346 10.10 -9.26 -25.27
CA LEU A 346 11.03 -10.09 -24.52
C LEU A 346 10.31 -11.36 -24.02
N ALA A 347 11.07 -12.32 -23.52
CA ALA A 347 10.51 -13.57 -22.97
C ALA A 347 9.83 -13.36 -21.60
N GLU A 348 10.17 -12.27 -20.91
CA GLU A 348 9.65 -11.94 -19.59
C GLU A 348 8.33 -11.16 -19.67
N SER A 349 7.57 -11.18 -18.59
CA SER A 349 6.41 -10.32 -18.39
C SER A 349 6.74 -9.16 -17.44
N VAL A 350 5.93 -8.11 -17.51
CA VAL A 350 5.91 -7.01 -16.56
C VAL A 350 4.49 -6.80 -16.06
N ASP A 351 4.34 -6.59 -14.76
CA ASP A 351 3.06 -6.23 -14.16
C ASP A 351 2.89 -4.71 -14.24
N LEU A 352 1.77 -4.26 -14.78
CA LEU A 352 1.37 -2.86 -14.87
C LEU A 352 0.04 -2.61 -14.14
N VAL A 353 -0.13 -1.38 -13.69
CA VAL A 353 -1.41 -0.81 -13.27
C VAL A 353 -1.65 0.45 -14.06
N ASN A 354 -2.90 0.71 -14.40
CA ASN A 354 -3.30 2.00 -14.94
C ASN A 354 -3.33 3.04 -13.79
N MET A 355 -2.89 4.26 -14.05
CA MET A 355 -2.82 5.37 -13.11
C MET A 355 -4.04 6.30 -13.21
N ASP A 356 -4.80 6.23 -14.30
CA ASP A 356 -6.04 6.97 -14.47
C ASP A 356 -7.15 6.24 -13.70
N ILE A 357 -7.46 6.73 -12.50
CA ILE A 357 -8.45 6.12 -11.59
C ILE A 357 -9.84 6.67 -11.90
N LEU A 358 -9.93 7.96 -12.19
CA LEU A 358 -11.20 8.61 -12.57
C LEU A 358 -11.66 8.24 -13.99
N ALA A 359 -10.85 7.46 -14.72
CA ALA A 359 -11.17 6.87 -16.02
C ALA A 359 -11.62 7.92 -17.03
N ASN A 360 -10.77 8.92 -17.30
CA ASN A 360 -11.12 9.96 -18.24
C ASN A 360 -11.09 9.43 -19.70
N GLU A 361 -12.28 9.03 -20.18
CA GLU A 361 -12.58 8.65 -21.56
C GLU A 361 -12.48 9.84 -22.54
N GLY A 362 -12.53 11.07 -22.02
CA GLY A 362 -12.77 12.30 -22.75
C GLY A 362 -11.55 12.90 -23.44
N VAL A 363 -11.87 13.76 -24.40
CA VAL A 363 -10.98 14.27 -25.44
C VAL A 363 -10.93 15.80 -25.35
N GLY A 364 -9.73 16.38 -25.37
CA GLY A 364 -9.57 17.83 -25.46
C GLY A 364 -8.14 18.33 -25.17
N PRO A 365 -7.90 19.66 -25.30
CA PRO A 365 -6.57 20.28 -25.15
C PRO A 365 -6.13 20.50 -23.68
N GLN A 366 -6.67 19.77 -22.70
CA GLN A 366 -6.55 20.14 -21.28
C GLN A 366 -5.85 19.09 -20.42
N ILE A 367 -5.09 19.58 -19.45
CA ILE A 367 -4.74 18.84 -18.24
C ILE A 367 -6.04 18.32 -17.64
N PHE A 368 -6.11 17.04 -17.33
CA PHE A 368 -7.26 16.44 -16.65
C PHE A 368 -6.85 15.72 -15.38
N GLU A 369 -7.77 15.63 -14.44
CA GLU A 369 -7.57 14.93 -13.17
C GLU A 369 -7.68 13.42 -13.35
N ALA A 370 -6.63 12.72 -12.94
CA ALA A 370 -6.52 11.28 -13.04
C ALA A 370 -6.79 10.61 -11.68
N PHE A 371 -6.46 11.32 -10.60
CA PHE A 371 -6.68 10.87 -9.24
C PHE A 371 -6.72 12.04 -8.26
N ASN A 372 -7.59 11.93 -7.27
CA ASN A 372 -7.79 12.92 -6.22
C ASN A 372 -8.25 12.23 -4.95
N TYR A 373 -7.28 11.87 -4.10
CA TYR A 373 -7.51 11.45 -2.74
C TYR A 373 -7.41 12.62 -1.78
N ASN A 374 -8.41 12.77 -0.92
CA ASN A 374 -8.45 13.84 0.07
C ASN A 374 -9.28 13.39 1.29
N GLN A 375 -8.62 12.80 2.29
CA GLN A 375 -9.27 12.37 3.52
C GLN A 375 -8.32 12.54 4.71
N ASN A 376 -8.87 12.99 5.84
CA ASN A 376 -8.20 13.03 7.14
C ASN A 376 -6.80 13.68 7.10
N GLY A 377 -6.65 14.77 6.33
CA GLY A 377 -5.39 15.51 6.22
C GLY A 377 -4.35 14.91 5.28
N VAL A 378 -4.64 13.80 4.59
CA VAL A 378 -3.82 13.27 3.50
C VAL A 378 -4.45 13.62 2.17
N MET A 379 -3.66 14.24 1.28
CA MET A 379 -4.07 14.57 -0.09
C MET A 379 -3.09 14.00 -1.11
N ILE A 380 -3.62 13.27 -2.10
CA ILE A 380 -2.88 12.81 -3.27
C ILE A 380 -3.65 13.25 -4.50
N ARG A 381 -3.10 14.20 -5.24
CA ARG A 381 -3.78 14.77 -6.41
C ARG A 381 -2.83 14.87 -7.58
N TYR A 382 -3.19 14.24 -8.70
CA TYR A 382 -2.45 14.36 -9.94
C TYR A 382 -3.33 14.22 -11.18
N GLY A 383 -2.80 14.71 -12.29
CA GLY A 383 -3.40 14.63 -13.60
C GLY A 383 -2.44 14.17 -14.67
N PHE A 384 -2.98 14.04 -15.87
CA PHE A 384 -2.18 13.89 -17.08
C PHE A 384 -2.50 15.02 -18.05
N GLN A 385 -1.59 15.25 -18.98
CA GLN A 385 -1.83 16.08 -20.15
C GLN A 385 -1.34 15.35 -21.39
N HIS A 386 -2.08 15.51 -22.49
CA HIS A 386 -1.62 15.17 -23.84
C HIS A 386 -1.02 13.75 -23.96
N THR A 387 -1.59 12.78 -23.24
CA THR A 387 -1.01 11.44 -23.18
C THR A 387 -2.03 10.37 -22.85
N ARG A 388 -1.87 9.23 -23.51
CA ARG A 388 -2.54 7.96 -23.17
C ARG A 388 -1.56 6.95 -22.56
N ARG A 389 -0.31 7.37 -22.31
CA ARG A 389 0.71 6.58 -21.61
C ARG A 389 0.48 6.63 -20.10
N ARG A 390 -0.58 5.97 -19.63
CA ARG A 390 -1.08 6.06 -18.24
C ARG A 390 -0.83 4.78 -17.44
N SER A 391 0.06 3.91 -17.90
CA SER A 391 0.41 2.65 -17.24
C SER A 391 1.80 2.69 -16.64
N ILE A 392 1.94 2.10 -15.45
CA ILE A 392 3.16 2.12 -14.63
C ILE A 392 3.29 0.80 -13.88
N GLN A 393 4.50 0.40 -13.47
CA GLN A 393 4.63 -0.75 -12.57
C GLN A 393 4.10 -0.42 -11.17
N PRO A 394 3.47 -1.37 -10.46
CA PRO A 394 2.94 -1.15 -9.11
C PRO A 394 3.99 -0.66 -8.10
N ASP A 395 5.23 -1.14 -8.18
CA ASP A 395 6.35 -0.69 -7.34
C ASP A 395 6.58 0.82 -7.49
N LEU A 396 6.66 1.31 -8.72
CA LEU A 396 6.87 2.72 -9.03
C LEU A 396 5.66 3.55 -8.64
N PHE A 397 4.45 3.01 -8.82
CA PHE A 397 3.22 3.70 -8.45
C PHE A 397 3.13 3.92 -6.94
N ALA A 398 3.51 2.93 -6.13
CA ALA A 398 3.56 3.07 -4.67
C ALA A 398 4.51 4.20 -4.25
N GLY A 399 5.70 4.27 -4.86
CA GLY A 399 6.65 5.36 -4.62
C GLY A 399 6.10 6.72 -5.05
N PHE A 400 5.41 6.77 -6.20
CA PHE A 400 4.82 8.00 -6.72
C PHE A 400 3.70 8.51 -5.79
N LEU A 401 2.74 7.66 -5.42
CA LEU A 401 1.67 7.98 -4.48
C LEU A 401 2.22 8.49 -3.14
N GLY A 402 3.22 7.81 -2.58
CA GLY A 402 3.86 8.20 -1.33
C GLY A 402 4.55 9.57 -1.41
N ALA A 403 5.26 9.83 -2.50
CA ALA A 403 5.92 11.11 -2.74
C ALA A 403 4.91 12.26 -2.83
N LEU A 404 3.79 12.05 -3.52
CA LEU A 404 2.75 13.06 -3.65
C LEU A 404 2.05 13.35 -2.32
N ALA A 405 1.73 12.31 -1.55
CA ALA A 405 1.14 12.45 -0.22
C ALA A 405 2.04 13.27 0.71
N GLN A 406 3.32 12.90 0.79
CA GLN A 406 4.27 13.58 1.65
C GLN A 406 4.49 15.04 1.22
N PHE A 407 4.64 15.31 -0.07
CA PHE A 407 4.79 16.68 -0.55
C PHE A 407 3.61 17.57 -0.13
N ARG A 408 2.37 17.03 -0.10
CA ARG A 408 1.20 17.82 0.36
C ARG A 408 1.17 17.99 1.86
N GLN A 409 1.51 16.95 2.62
CA GLN A 409 1.59 17.03 4.08
C GLN A 409 2.69 17.99 4.57
N GLU A 410 3.76 18.18 3.79
CA GLU A 410 4.80 19.19 4.03
C GLU A 410 4.37 20.61 3.63
N GLY A 411 3.13 20.80 3.15
CA GLY A 411 2.51 22.12 2.93
C GLY A 411 2.55 22.61 1.48
N HIS A 412 2.90 21.76 0.52
CA HIS A 412 3.05 22.16 -0.88
C HIS A 412 1.79 21.85 -1.70
N ASN A 413 1.15 22.89 -2.24
CA ASN A 413 -0.20 22.82 -2.84
C ASN A 413 -0.22 22.68 -4.37
N HIS A 414 0.93 22.40 -5.00
CA HIS A 414 1.00 22.25 -6.47
C HIS A 414 -0.01 21.21 -6.96
N TYR A 415 -0.33 21.22 -8.25
CA TYR A 415 -1.03 20.14 -8.92
C TYR A 415 -0.02 19.40 -9.79
N ILE A 416 0.24 18.11 -9.50
CA ILE A 416 1.22 17.34 -10.29
C ILE A 416 0.55 16.87 -11.57
N VAL A 417 1.19 17.15 -12.70
CA VAL A 417 0.71 16.73 -14.01
C VAL A 417 1.81 15.92 -14.67
N SER A 418 1.46 14.72 -15.16
CA SER A 418 2.37 13.88 -15.91
C SER A 418 2.14 13.99 -17.42
N GLN A 419 3.23 13.92 -18.18
CA GLN A 419 3.21 13.78 -19.65
C GLN A 419 3.22 12.30 -20.08
N GLY A 420 3.20 11.38 -19.11
CA GLY A 420 3.00 9.96 -19.31
C GLY A 420 4.18 9.08 -18.87
N PHE A 421 3.87 7.80 -18.77
CA PHE A 421 4.74 6.67 -18.49
C PHE A 421 4.71 5.73 -19.71
N SER A 422 4.12 4.53 -19.61
CA SER A 422 3.90 3.63 -20.75
C SER A 422 2.43 3.53 -21.15
N TYR A 423 2.18 3.00 -22.35
CA TYR A 423 0.87 2.45 -22.71
C TYR A 423 0.60 1.15 -21.95
N SER A 424 -0.65 0.68 -22.00
CA SER A 424 -1.08 -0.57 -21.35
C SER A 424 -0.35 -1.80 -21.87
N ASP A 425 0.10 -1.78 -23.12
CA ASP A 425 0.89 -2.87 -23.72
C ASP A 425 2.38 -2.80 -23.36
N ALA A 426 2.81 -1.93 -22.42
CA ALA A 426 4.20 -1.65 -22.06
C ALA A 426 5.05 -0.90 -23.12
N SER A 427 4.52 -0.55 -24.30
CA SER A 427 5.21 0.34 -25.24
C SER A 427 5.15 1.80 -24.77
N CYS A 428 5.92 2.70 -25.38
CA CYS A 428 6.01 4.08 -24.88
C CYS A 428 6.23 5.16 -25.95
N TYR A 429 5.70 4.97 -27.17
CA TYR A 429 5.85 5.99 -28.22
C TYR A 429 5.42 7.41 -27.74
N PRO A 430 6.19 8.47 -28.05
CA PRO A 430 7.41 8.55 -28.84
C PRO A 430 8.69 8.44 -27.98
N SER A 431 8.53 8.25 -26.67
CA SER A 431 9.63 8.07 -25.73
C SER A 431 10.46 6.84 -26.09
N ALA A 432 11.73 6.84 -25.67
CA ALA A 432 12.60 5.68 -25.74
C ALA A 432 12.77 4.99 -24.38
N GLU A 433 12.41 5.68 -23.30
CA GLU A 433 12.87 5.34 -21.94
C GLU A 433 11.73 4.90 -21.02
N HIS A 434 10.48 5.24 -21.31
CA HIS A 434 9.34 4.87 -20.46
C HIS A 434 8.80 3.45 -20.71
N VAL A 435 9.55 2.61 -21.43
CA VAL A 435 9.12 1.25 -21.76
C VAL A 435 8.85 0.46 -20.47
N ASN A 436 7.83 -0.40 -20.47
CA ASN A 436 7.44 -1.19 -19.29
C ASN A 436 7.02 -0.36 -18.07
N GLY A 437 6.69 0.93 -18.24
CA GLY A 437 6.27 1.80 -17.16
C GLY A 437 7.37 2.05 -16.13
N GLU A 438 8.65 2.05 -16.56
CA GLU A 438 9.84 2.15 -15.70
C GLU A 438 10.36 3.58 -15.49
N ALA A 439 9.78 4.52 -16.22
CA ALA A 439 10.09 5.92 -16.16
C ALA A 439 8.86 6.73 -16.58
N GLY A 440 8.84 8.01 -16.20
CA GLY A 440 7.79 8.92 -16.58
C GLY A 440 8.26 10.36 -16.58
N ASP A 441 7.47 11.21 -17.21
CA ASP A 441 7.74 12.65 -17.27
C ASP A 441 6.67 13.39 -16.47
N LEU A 442 7.13 14.32 -15.63
CA LEU A 442 6.29 15.24 -14.87
C LEU A 442 6.49 16.65 -15.39
N ASN A 443 5.43 17.45 -15.45
CA ASN A 443 5.56 18.88 -15.65
C ASN A 443 6.42 19.47 -14.53
N LEU A 444 7.30 20.40 -14.90
CA LEU A 444 7.99 21.23 -13.94
C LEU A 444 6.98 22.07 -13.16
N LEU A 445 7.26 22.29 -11.88
CA LEU A 445 6.38 23.05 -11.01
C LEU A 445 6.38 24.53 -11.38
N THR A 446 5.20 25.14 -11.30
CA THR A 446 5.00 26.58 -11.50
C THR A 446 4.60 27.26 -10.21
N THR A 447 4.92 28.55 -10.08
CA THR A 447 4.50 29.39 -8.94
C THR A 447 2.98 29.57 -8.88
N GLN A 448 2.27 29.31 -9.99
CA GLN A 448 0.80 29.27 -10.04
C GLN A 448 0.22 27.98 -9.46
N GLN A 449 1.04 26.94 -9.23
CA GLN A 449 0.65 25.69 -8.58
C GLN A 449 -0.46 24.89 -9.31
N ASN A 450 -0.77 25.24 -10.56
CA ASN A 450 -1.89 24.68 -11.32
C ASN A 450 -1.47 23.59 -12.33
N GLY A 451 -0.21 23.17 -12.31
CA GLY A 451 0.31 22.09 -13.14
C GLY A 451 0.53 22.44 -14.61
N THR A 452 0.44 23.72 -14.99
CA THR A 452 0.73 24.15 -16.37
C THR A 452 2.18 23.91 -16.75
N ASN A 453 2.41 23.66 -18.04
CA ASN A 453 3.76 23.52 -18.56
C ASN A 453 4.60 24.79 -18.33
N THR A 454 5.85 24.58 -17.96
CA THR A 454 6.88 25.63 -17.88
C THR A 454 8.22 25.06 -18.31
N THR A 455 9.26 25.90 -18.29
CA THR A 455 10.64 25.50 -18.57
C THR A 455 11.56 25.97 -17.46
N LEU A 456 12.71 25.31 -17.28
CA LEU A 456 13.68 25.61 -16.22
C LEU A 456 14.12 27.09 -16.19
N SER A 457 14.10 27.77 -17.34
CA SER A 457 14.50 29.19 -17.49
C SER A 457 13.34 30.18 -17.42
N ALA A 458 12.09 29.73 -17.23
CA ALA A 458 10.92 30.60 -17.23
C ALA A 458 10.74 31.30 -15.87
N ALA A 459 10.28 32.54 -15.89
CA ALA A 459 10.07 33.33 -14.67
C ALA A 459 9.04 32.73 -13.69
N ASN A 460 8.14 31.87 -14.18
CA ASN A 460 7.13 31.22 -13.36
C ASN A 460 7.53 29.81 -12.88
N PHE A 461 8.73 29.32 -13.21
CA PHE A 461 9.24 28.05 -12.69
C PHE A 461 9.44 28.15 -11.18
N ASP A 462 8.98 27.16 -10.42
CA ASP A 462 9.06 27.14 -8.96
C ASP A 462 10.22 26.22 -8.51
N TYR A 463 11.43 26.75 -8.56
CA TYR A 463 12.65 25.99 -8.33
C TYR A 463 12.70 25.34 -6.95
N ASP A 464 12.38 26.09 -5.90
CA ASP A 464 12.53 25.59 -4.52
C ASP A 464 11.58 24.41 -4.26
N ASN A 465 10.33 24.50 -4.72
CA ASN A 465 9.39 23.39 -4.62
C ASN A 465 9.75 22.21 -5.51
N GLU A 466 10.32 22.45 -6.70
CA GLU A 466 10.81 21.39 -7.59
C GLU A 466 11.97 20.60 -6.94
N VAL A 467 12.90 21.30 -6.28
CA VAL A 467 13.99 20.69 -5.51
C VAL A 467 13.44 19.80 -4.39
N ILE A 468 12.44 20.28 -3.65
CA ILE A 468 11.79 19.52 -2.58
C ILE A 468 11.09 18.28 -3.13
N LEU A 469 10.23 18.44 -4.14
CA LEU A 469 9.54 17.32 -4.78
C LEU A 469 10.52 16.27 -5.28
N ARG A 470 11.63 16.71 -5.89
CA ARG A 470 12.62 15.79 -6.43
C ARG A 470 13.38 15.01 -5.36
N ASN A 471 13.72 15.63 -4.23
CA ASN A 471 14.31 14.95 -3.08
C ASN A 471 13.35 13.94 -2.46
N ILE A 472 12.06 14.27 -2.37
CA ILE A 472 11.04 13.34 -1.88
C ILE A 472 10.90 12.15 -2.83
N LEU A 473 10.83 12.38 -4.14
CA LEU A 473 10.79 11.30 -5.15
C LEU A 473 12.01 10.38 -5.05
N PHE A 474 13.21 10.95 -4.82
CA PHE A 474 14.42 10.17 -4.57
C PHE A 474 14.27 9.26 -3.33
N ASP A 475 13.79 9.81 -2.21
CA ASP A 475 13.60 9.04 -0.98
C ASP A 475 12.50 7.95 -1.11
N PHE A 476 11.53 8.13 -2.02
CA PHE A 476 10.53 7.11 -2.38
C PHE A 476 10.98 6.13 -3.47
N GLY A 477 12.23 6.21 -3.92
CA GLY A 477 12.87 5.19 -4.75
C GLY A 477 13.22 5.62 -6.17
N PHE A 478 12.79 6.78 -6.66
CA PHE A 478 13.17 7.30 -7.98
C PHE A 478 14.59 7.90 -7.95
N ILE A 479 15.61 7.04 -7.84
CA ILE A 479 16.98 7.47 -7.54
C ILE A 479 17.68 8.21 -8.68
N LEU A 480 17.13 8.18 -9.89
CA LEU A 480 17.65 8.87 -11.07
C LEU A 480 16.61 9.78 -11.71
N GLY A 481 17.09 10.80 -12.41
CA GLY A 481 16.28 11.70 -13.21
C GLY A 481 17.11 12.42 -14.26
N ARG A 482 16.47 13.12 -15.20
CA ARG A 482 17.15 13.98 -16.19
C ARG A 482 16.69 15.41 -16.06
N SER A 483 17.62 16.34 -16.27
CA SER A 483 17.39 17.77 -16.29
C SER A 483 18.47 18.45 -17.15
N GLU A 484 18.16 19.58 -17.76
CA GLU A 484 19.20 20.44 -18.35
C GLU A 484 19.89 21.29 -17.27
N ASN A 485 21.12 21.74 -17.56
CA ASN A 485 21.70 22.81 -16.76
C ASN A 485 20.98 24.10 -17.15
N PHE A 486 20.66 24.95 -16.19
CA PHE A 486 19.89 26.16 -16.45
C PHE A 486 20.32 27.31 -15.53
N SER A 487 20.04 28.53 -15.94
CA SER A 487 20.07 29.73 -15.09
C SER A 487 18.73 30.45 -15.22
N ASN A 488 18.15 30.87 -14.10
CA ASN A 488 16.87 31.56 -14.08
C ASN A 488 16.97 32.86 -13.29
N ALA A 489 17.45 33.92 -13.95
CA ALA A 489 17.63 35.24 -13.35
C ALA A 489 16.33 35.90 -12.80
N ALA A 490 15.16 35.35 -13.16
CA ALA A 490 13.86 35.81 -12.64
C ALA A 490 13.48 35.12 -11.32
N ASN A 491 14.15 34.04 -10.94
CA ASN A 491 13.96 33.35 -9.67
C ASN A 491 15.01 33.83 -8.67
N ALA A 492 14.58 34.34 -7.52
CA ALA A 492 15.47 34.98 -6.55
C ALA A 492 16.30 33.98 -5.70
N SER A 493 16.41 32.71 -6.11
CA SER A 493 17.23 31.72 -5.42
C SER A 493 18.70 32.08 -5.61
N THR A 494 19.32 32.65 -4.57
CA THR A 494 20.69 33.20 -4.58
C THR A 494 21.82 32.23 -4.98
N ALA A 495 21.49 30.97 -5.27
CA ALA A 495 22.43 29.91 -5.62
C ALA A 495 22.42 29.53 -7.12
N ASP A 496 21.46 30.01 -7.91
CA ASP A 496 21.34 29.58 -9.30
C ASP A 496 22.32 30.30 -10.25
N ASN A 497 22.97 29.52 -11.12
CA ASN A 497 23.87 29.95 -12.19
C ASN A 497 23.76 28.99 -13.39
N ALA A 498 24.48 29.21 -14.49
CA ALA A 498 24.37 28.39 -15.70
C ALA A 498 24.67 26.88 -15.53
N ASN A 499 25.20 26.45 -14.38
CA ASN A 499 25.44 25.05 -14.03
C ASN A 499 24.43 24.48 -13.03
N THR A 500 23.38 25.23 -12.67
CA THR A 500 22.33 24.74 -11.76
C THR A 500 21.63 23.55 -12.40
N ARG A 501 21.34 22.55 -11.56
CA ARG A 501 20.62 21.36 -11.97
C ARG A 501 19.74 20.89 -10.82
N LEU A 502 18.61 20.27 -11.16
CA LEU A 502 17.75 19.62 -10.16
C LEU A 502 18.50 18.48 -9.44
N PRO A 503 18.26 18.28 -8.13
CA PRO A 503 18.95 17.26 -7.36
C PRO A 503 18.65 15.86 -7.92
N HIS A 504 19.60 14.93 -7.75
CA HIS A 504 19.45 13.54 -8.21
C HIS A 504 19.12 13.41 -9.71
N THR A 505 19.63 14.33 -10.54
CA THR A 505 19.49 14.27 -11.99
C THR A 505 20.84 14.31 -12.71
N ILE A 506 20.86 13.74 -13.92
CA ILE A 506 21.96 13.83 -14.88
C ILE A 506 21.65 14.89 -15.95
N HIS A 507 22.69 15.63 -16.36
CA HIS A 507 22.55 16.62 -17.42
C HIS A 507 22.24 15.93 -18.76
N THR A 508 21.12 16.29 -19.41
CA THR A 508 20.77 15.77 -20.74
C THR A 508 20.21 16.89 -21.63
N ALA A 509 20.99 17.34 -22.62
CA ALA A 509 20.58 18.39 -23.58
C ALA A 509 20.13 17.84 -24.95
N THR A 510 20.27 16.53 -25.19
CA THR A 510 19.79 15.88 -26.43
C THR A 510 19.26 14.47 -26.11
N PRO A 511 17.94 14.23 -26.24
CA PRO A 511 16.89 15.23 -26.46
C PRO A 511 16.81 16.24 -25.29
N ARG A 512 16.13 17.36 -25.50
CA ARG A 512 16.00 18.43 -24.50
C ARG A 512 15.16 17.99 -23.31
N HIS A 513 15.60 18.32 -22.10
CA HIS A 513 14.94 18.04 -20.81
C HIS A 513 14.82 19.33 -19.97
N ASN A 514 14.50 20.45 -20.63
CA ASN A 514 14.29 21.74 -19.97
C ASN A 514 12.82 22.06 -19.68
N ASN A 515 11.87 21.21 -20.09
CA ASN A 515 10.43 21.48 -20.04
C ASN A 515 9.63 20.42 -19.25
N HIS A 516 10.31 19.44 -18.65
CA HIS A 516 9.73 18.41 -17.80
C HIS A 516 10.81 17.84 -16.87
N LEU A 517 10.38 17.23 -15.76
CA LEU A 517 11.22 16.37 -14.93
C LEU A 517 11.04 14.92 -15.39
N HIS A 518 12.10 14.33 -15.93
CA HIS A 518 12.13 12.90 -16.23
C HIS A 518 12.56 12.12 -14.98
N ILE A 519 11.74 11.17 -14.52
CA ILE A 519 12.02 10.31 -13.36
C ILE A 519 12.22 8.86 -13.80
N HIS A 520 13.29 8.22 -13.32
CA HIS A 520 13.60 6.83 -13.69
C HIS A 520 14.52 6.14 -12.67
N GLY A 521 14.90 4.91 -12.98
CA GLY A 521 15.86 4.14 -12.18
C GLY A 521 15.29 3.77 -10.81
N PHE A 522 14.03 3.34 -10.75
CA PHE A 522 13.37 3.08 -9.48
C PHE A 522 14.05 1.95 -8.70
N THR A 523 14.24 2.14 -7.40
CA THR A 523 14.74 1.06 -6.54
C THR A 523 13.60 0.11 -6.18
N PRO A 524 13.67 -1.18 -6.52
CA PRO A 524 12.57 -2.11 -6.30
C PRO A 524 12.05 -2.12 -4.85
N THR A 525 10.74 -2.20 -4.72
CA THR A 525 10.08 -2.35 -3.41
C THR A 525 10.32 -3.78 -2.92
N LEU A 526 10.80 -3.91 -1.69
CA LEU A 526 11.09 -5.20 -1.08
C LEU A 526 9.79 -5.95 -0.76
N ASP A 527 9.74 -7.22 -1.14
CA ASP A 527 8.70 -8.13 -0.67
C ASP A 527 8.97 -8.49 0.80
N ILE A 528 7.92 -8.65 1.60
CA ILE A 528 8.07 -9.00 3.02
C ILE A 528 8.75 -10.36 3.25
N TYR A 529 8.77 -11.23 2.25
CA TYR A 529 9.44 -12.53 2.27
C TYR A 529 10.82 -12.54 1.56
N ALA A 530 11.32 -11.37 1.13
CA ALA A 530 12.58 -11.24 0.41
C ALA A 530 13.82 -11.39 1.31
#